data_AF-A0AAU3FZB9-F1
#
_entry.id   AF-A0AAU3FZB9-F1
#
_cell.length_a   1.000
_cell.length_b   1.000
_cell.length_c   1.000
_cell.angle_alpha   90.00
_cell.angle_beta   90.00
_cell.angle_gamma   90.00
#
_symmetry.space_group_name_H-M   'P 1'
#
loop_
_entity.id
_entity.type
_entity.pdbx_description
1 polymer ?
#
loop_
_entity_poly.entity_id
_entity_poly.type
_entity_poly.pdbx_seq_one_letter_code
_entity_poly.pdbx_strand_id
1 'polypeptide(L)'
;MLNRPVTLVVAAVVLAIEGLTAVVLGGYAAVETIVGKPADLGSSIVVSAFGILIGAALIWVAWGVLQAARWSRAPGVVTQIFALPVAVSLVQSEQTVPGVLLIVVALAGLVALLAPATTKAMIGE
;
A
#
# COMPACT_ATOMS: atom_id res chain seq x y z
N MET A 1 -1.08 -13.61 -23.68
CA MET A 1 -1.27 -12.60 -22.60
C MET A 1 -2.65 -11.93 -22.71
N LEU A 2 -3.69 -12.65 -23.15
CA LEU A 2 -4.94 -12.01 -23.59
C LEU A 2 -5.88 -11.72 -22.41
N ASN A 3 -6.20 -10.43 -22.26
CA ASN A 3 -7.34 -9.83 -21.57
C ASN A 3 -7.37 -9.84 -20.03
N ARG A 4 -6.29 -9.41 -19.38
CA ARG A 4 -6.39 -8.96 -17.97
C ARG A 4 -7.15 -7.62 -17.93
N PRO A 5 -8.19 -7.49 -17.10
CA PRO A 5 -8.93 -6.23 -17.00
C PRO A 5 -8.01 -5.12 -16.50
N VAL A 6 -8.10 -3.94 -17.11
CA VAL A 6 -7.25 -2.78 -16.79
C VAL A 6 -7.34 -2.43 -15.31
N THR A 7 -8.54 -2.55 -14.72
CA THR A 7 -8.78 -2.33 -13.28
C THR A 7 -7.95 -3.26 -12.39
N LEU A 8 -7.69 -4.49 -12.80
CA LEU A 8 -6.84 -5.42 -12.05
C LEU A 8 -5.38 -4.98 -12.08
N VAL A 9 -4.90 -4.51 -13.23
CA VAL A 9 -3.54 -3.97 -13.37
C VAL A 9 -3.39 -2.68 -12.55
N VAL A 10 -4.37 -1.78 -12.61
CA VAL A 10 -4.38 -0.55 -11.79
C VAL A 10 -4.33 -0.89 -10.29
N ALA A 11 -5.15 -1.83 -9.82
CA ALA A 11 -5.14 -2.27 -8.43
C ALA A 11 -3.77 -2.80 -7.99
N ALA A 12 -3.14 -3.63 -8.82
CA ALA A 12 -1.81 -4.14 -8.54
C ALA A 12 -0.74 -3.04 -8.52
N VAL A 13 -0.78 -2.10 -9.47
CA VAL A 13 0.16 -0.98 -9.53
C VAL A 13 0.02 -0.09 -8.31
N VAL A 14 -1.20 0.23 -7.88
CA VAL A 14 -1.45 1.01 -6.66
C VAL A 14 -0.83 0.33 -5.44
N LEU A 15 -1.14 -0.95 -5.21
CA LEU A 15 -0.59 -1.70 -4.08
C LEU A 15 0.95 -1.81 -4.14
N ALA A 16 1.52 -1.96 -5.33
CA ALA A 16 2.97 -2.01 -5.51
C ALA A 16 3.62 -0.66 -5.18
N ILE A 17 3.00 0.48 -5.57
CA ILE A 17 3.48 1.82 -5.24
C ILE A 17 3.40 2.08 -3.75
N GLU A 18 2.29 1.74 -3.10
CA GLU A 18 2.12 1.89 -1.65
C GLU A 18 3.13 1.02 -0.90
N GLY A 19 3.27 -0.24 -1.30
CA GLY A 19 4.24 -1.16 -0.73
C GLY A 19 5.68 -0.68 -0.89
N LEU A 20 6.06 -0.23 -2.09
CA LEU A 20 7.39 0.32 -2.34
C LEU A 20 7.64 1.59 -1.51
N THR A 21 6.65 2.47 -1.42
CA THR A 21 6.73 3.69 -0.61
C THR A 21 6.96 3.33 0.87
N ALA A 22 6.23 2.36 1.41
CA ALA A 22 6.40 1.90 2.77
C ALA A 22 7.79 1.27 3.01
N VAL A 23 8.30 0.45 2.08
CA VAL A 23 9.66 -0.10 2.18
C VAL A 23 10.70 1.01 2.16
N VAL A 24 10.58 1.99 1.27
CA VAL A 24 11.54 3.10 1.16
C VAL A 24 11.52 3.96 2.42
N LEU A 25 10.34 4.31 2.95
CA LEU A 25 10.22 5.09 4.18
C LEU A 25 10.70 4.32 5.41
N GLY A 26 10.38 3.02 5.49
CA GLY A 26 10.89 2.15 6.57
C GLY A 26 12.41 1.98 6.52
N GLY A 27 12.98 1.85 5.31
CA GLY A 27 14.43 1.79 5.08
C GLY A 27 15.12 3.11 5.41
N TYR A 28 14.53 4.24 5.03
CA TYR A 28 15.00 5.57 5.42
C TYR A 28 15.02 5.72 6.94
N ALA A 29 13.93 5.36 7.62
CA ALA A 29 13.88 5.35 9.09
C ALA A 29 14.94 4.42 9.70
N ALA A 30 15.25 3.28 9.07
CA ALA A 30 16.32 2.37 9.51
C ALA A 30 17.68 3.07 9.46
N VAL A 31 17.99 3.72 8.34
CA VAL A 31 19.24 4.45 8.14
C VAL A 31 19.35 5.60 9.14
N GLU A 32 18.26 6.35 9.36
CA GLU A 32 18.20 7.43 10.35
C GLU A 32 18.39 6.91 11.77
N THR A 33 17.90 5.71 12.08
CA THR A 33 18.11 5.04 13.38
C THR A 33 19.58 4.67 13.61
N ILE A 34 20.28 4.25 12.55
CA ILE A 34 21.68 3.80 12.62
C ILE A 34 22.66 4.98 12.64
N VAL A 35 22.44 5.98 11.78
CA VAL A 35 23.37 7.10 11.56
C VAL A 35 23.02 8.31 12.43
N GLY A 36 21.74 8.48 12.76
CA GLY A 36 21.24 9.59 13.57
C GLY A 36 21.30 9.34 15.07
N LYS A 37 20.82 10.33 15.83
CA LYS A 37 20.53 10.19 17.26
C LYS A 37 19.01 10.11 17.41
N PRO A 38 18.40 8.92 17.32
CA PRO A 38 16.95 8.79 17.47
C PRO A 38 16.53 9.28 18.86
N ALA A 39 15.38 9.95 18.94
CA ALA A 39 14.81 10.40 20.20
C ALA A 39 14.43 9.20 21.10
N ASP A 40 13.98 8.10 20.49
CA ASP A 40 13.76 6.81 21.14
C ASP A 40 14.12 5.66 20.19
N LEU A 41 15.15 4.89 20.56
CA LEU A 41 15.67 3.80 19.74
C LEU A 41 14.64 2.69 19.53
N GLY A 42 13.84 2.40 20.56
CA GLY A 42 12.84 1.33 20.52
C GLY A 42 11.76 1.63 19.47
N SER A 43 11.16 2.81 19.56
CA SER A 43 10.16 3.29 18.59
C SER A 43 10.71 3.34 17.17
N SER A 44 11.93 3.86 16.97
CA SER A 44 12.53 3.96 15.63
C SER A 44 12.75 2.60 14.96
N ILE A 45 13.21 1.59 15.72
CA ILE A 45 13.33 0.21 15.21
C ILE A 45 11.97 -0.35 14.81
N VAL A 46 10.96 -0.18 15.66
CA VAL A 46 9.59 -0.69 15.39
C VAL A 46 9.01 -0.04 14.13
N VAL A 47 9.10 1.28 14.00
CA VAL A 47 8.58 2.01 12.83
C VAL A 47 9.30 1.57 11.56
N SER A 48 10.63 1.47 11.60
CA SER A 48 11.42 1.03 10.46
C SER A 48 11.08 -0.40 10.03
N ALA A 49 11.11 -1.35 10.97
CA ALA A 49 10.80 -2.74 10.69
C ALA A 49 9.36 -2.91 10.20
N PHE A 50 8.40 -2.20 10.82
CA PHE A 50 7.01 -2.24 10.42
C PHE A 50 6.82 -1.73 8.99
N GLY A 51 7.43 -0.59 8.64
CA GLY A 51 7.37 -0.03 7.28
C GLY A 51 7.92 -0.99 6.23
N ILE A 52 9.06 -1.63 6.50
CA ILE A 52 9.68 -2.60 5.58
C ILE A 52 8.81 -3.85 5.44
N LEU A 53 8.36 -4.44 6.56
CA LEU A 53 7.60 -5.69 6.54
C LEU A 53 6.23 -5.52 5.91
N ILE A 54 5.49 -4.46 6.27
CA ILE A 54 4.19 -4.17 5.67
C ILE A 54 4.37 -3.81 4.20
N GLY A 55 5.37 -3.02 3.85
CA GLY A 55 5.64 -2.68 2.46
C GLY A 55 5.93 -3.90 1.59
N ALA A 56 6.76 -4.82 2.08
CA ALA A 56 7.03 -6.10 1.41
C ALA A 56 5.77 -6.96 1.28
N ALA A 57 4.94 -7.02 2.34
CA ALA A 57 3.68 -7.73 2.30
C ALA A 57 2.73 -7.15 1.23
N LEU A 58 2.65 -5.82 1.10
CA LEU A 58 1.83 -5.16 0.07
C LEU A 58 2.33 -5.46 -1.34
N ILE A 59 3.64 -5.48 -1.57
CA ILE A 59 4.22 -5.89 -2.86
C ILE A 59 3.83 -7.35 -3.17
N TRP A 60 3.83 -8.22 -2.16
CA TRP A 60 3.39 -9.60 -2.34
C TRP A 60 1.88 -9.72 -2.63
N VAL A 61 1.04 -8.90 -1.98
CA VAL A 61 -0.39 -8.79 -2.29
C VAL A 61 -0.58 -8.28 -3.72
N ALA A 62 0.17 -7.27 -4.16
CA ALA A 62 0.14 -6.76 -5.53
C ALA A 62 0.45 -7.86 -6.56
N TRP A 63 1.47 -8.67 -6.28
CA TRP A 63 1.78 -9.86 -7.09
C TRP A 63 0.62 -10.86 -7.11
N GLY A 64 -0.01 -11.11 -5.96
CA GLY A 64 -1.22 -11.92 -5.87
C GLY A 64 -2.37 -11.36 -6.72
N VAL A 65 -2.58 -10.04 -6.73
CA VAL A 65 -3.59 -9.37 -7.57
C VAL A 65 -3.28 -9.55 -9.06
N LEU A 66 -2.02 -9.40 -9.50
CA LEU A 66 -1.62 -9.65 -10.90
C LEU A 66 -1.89 -11.08 -11.34
N GLN A 67 -1.70 -12.03 -10.42
CA GLN A 67 -2.03 -13.44 -10.65
C GLN A 67 -3.53 -13.75 -10.53
N ALA A 68 -4.37 -12.74 -10.25
CA ALA A 68 -5.80 -12.88 -10.00
C ALA A 68 -6.12 -13.87 -8.85
N ALA A 69 -5.25 -13.94 -7.84
CA ALA A 69 -5.41 -14.87 -6.74
C ALA A 69 -6.50 -14.39 -5.76
N ARG A 70 -7.51 -15.22 -5.48
CA ARG A 70 -8.66 -14.87 -4.61
C ARG A 70 -8.27 -14.30 -3.24
N TRP A 71 -7.18 -14.78 -2.65
CA TRP A 71 -6.74 -14.38 -1.32
C TRP A 71 -6.24 -12.93 -1.24
N SER A 72 -5.79 -12.32 -2.34
CA SER A 72 -5.17 -11.00 -2.32
C SER A 72 -6.19 -9.85 -2.26
N ARG A 73 -7.48 -10.13 -2.50
CA ARG A 73 -8.53 -9.09 -2.53
C ARG A 73 -8.77 -8.48 -1.15
N ALA A 74 -8.99 -9.33 -0.15
CA ALA A 74 -9.27 -8.90 1.21
C ALA A 74 -8.15 -8.03 1.79
N PRO A 75 -6.87 -8.46 1.81
CA PRO A 75 -5.79 -7.61 2.30
C PRO A 75 -5.65 -6.34 1.47
N GLY A 76 -5.78 -6.41 0.14
CA GLY A 76 -5.72 -5.23 -0.72
C GLY A 76 -6.75 -4.17 -0.34
N VAL A 77 -8.03 -4.55 -0.19
CA VAL A 77 -9.12 -3.64 0.18
C VAL A 77 -8.92 -3.08 1.59
N VAL A 78 -8.54 -3.94 2.55
CA VAL A 78 -8.27 -3.52 3.93
C VAL A 78 -7.16 -2.46 3.96
N THR A 79 -6.06 -2.67 3.23
CA THR A 79 -4.99 -1.67 3.13
C THR A 79 -5.50 -0.33 2.68
N GLN A 80 -6.30 -0.28 1.61
CA GLN A 80 -6.80 1.01 1.11
C GLN A 80 -7.71 1.71 2.13
N ILE A 81 -8.55 0.95 2.85
CA ILE A 81 -9.43 1.51 3.90
C ILE A 81 -8.59 2.11 5.03
N PHE A 82 -7.52 1.43 5.45
CA PHE A 82 -6.61 1.93 6.50
C PHE A 82 -5.68 3.06 6.01
N ALA A 83 -5.37 3.12 4.72
CA ALA A 83 -4.59 4.22 4.14
C ALA A 83 -5.33 5.56 4.22
N LEU A 84 -6.66 5.58 4.16
CA LEU A 84 -7.47 6.79 4.27
C LEU A 84 -7.29 7.54 5.61
N PRO A 85 -7.45 6.92 6.80
CA PRO A 85 -7.19 7.60 8.07
C PRO A 85 -5.72 8.06 8.20
N VAL A 86 -4.76 7.27 7.72
CA VAL A 86 -3.34 7.68 7.68
C VAL A 86 -3.17 8.95 6.82
N ALA A 87 -3.82 9.01 5.67
CA ALA A 87 -3.77 10.16 4.79
C ALA A 87 -4.40 11.41 5.42
N VAL A 88 -5.51 11.26 6.15
CA VAL A 88 -6.12 12.35 6.92
C VAL A 88 -5.18 12.82 8.03
N SER A 89 -4.51 11.91 8.75
CA SER A 89 -3.50 12.27 9.75
C SER A 89 -2.33 13.04 9.14
N LEU A 90 -1.90 12.71 7.91
CA LEU A 90 -0.88 13.50 7.19
C LEU A 90 -1.37 14.93 6.92
N VAL A 91 -2.59 15.09 6.39
CA VAL A 91 -3.15 16.43 6.15
C VAL A 91 -3.25 17.24 7.45
N GLN A 92 -3.68 16.61 8.55
CA GLN A 92 -3.75 17.24 9.88
C GLN A 92 -2.37 17.62 10.44
N SER A 93 -1.31 16.92 10.03
CA SER A 93 0.08 17.18 10.42
C SER A 93 0.77 18.18 9.48
N GLU A 94 0.02 19.03 8.80
CA GLU A 94 0.48 20.01 7.79
C GLU A 94 1.20 19.38 6.57
N GLN A 95 1.14 18.06 6.42
CA GLN A 95 1.66 17.31 5.28
C GLN A 95 0.57 17.17 4.22
N THR A 96 0.03 18.31 3.75
CA THR A 96 -1.16 18.33 2.88
C THR A 96 -0.94 17.64 1.54
N VAL A 97 0.20 17.90 0.88
CA VAL A 97 0.50 17.33 -0.44
C VAL A 97 0.57 15.79 -0.41
N PRO A 98 1.39 15.14 0.44
CA PRO A 98 1.42 13.68 0.50
C PRO A 98 0.11 13.09 1.03
N GLY A 99 -0.59 13.77 1.95
CA GLY A 99 -1.89 13.34 2.44
C GLY A 99 -2.95 13.29 1.34
N VAL A 100 -3.10 14.36 0.55
CA VAL A 100 -4.05 14.38 -0.58
C VAL A 100 -3.67 13.36 -1.65
N LEU A 101 -2.38 13.21 -1.95
CA LEU A 101 -1.91 12.20 -2.89
C LEU A 101 -2.28 10.78 -2.43
N LEU A 102 -2.09 10.47 -1.15
CA LEU A 102 -2.44 9.16 -0.60
C LEU A 102 -3.95 8.92 -0.62
N ILE A 103 -4.79 9.93 -0.36
CA ILE A 103 -6.25 9.82 -0.51
C ILE A 103 -6.61 9.41 -1.95
N VAL A 104 -6.06 10.13 -2.94
CA VAL A 104 -6.36 9.86 -4.36
C VAL A 104 -5.93 8.45 -4.75
N VAL A 105 -4.72 8.03 -4.35
CA VAL A 105 -4.19 6.69 -4.63
C VAL A 105 -5.04 5.61 -3.95
N ALA A 106 -5.40 5.79 -2.68
CA ALA A 106 -6.20 4.84 -1.92
C ALA A 106 -7.60 4.65 -2.51
N LEU A 107 -8.25 5.74 -2.93
CA LEU A 107 -9.54 5.68 -3.60
C LEU A 107 -9.45 5.00 -4.97
N ALA A 108 -8.40 5.30 -5.76
CA ALA A 108 -8.17 4.64 -7.03
C ALA A 108 -7.97 3.13 -6.84
N GLY A 109 -7.21 2.71 -5.84
CA GLY A 109 -7.01 1.31 -5.49
C GLY A 109 -8.31 0.62 -5.06
N LEU A 110 -9.14 1.26 -4.23
CA LEU A 110 -10.46 0.73 -3.83
C LEU A 110 -11.36 0.51 -5.02
N VAL A 111 -11.52 1.54 -5.87
CA VAL A 111 -12.36 1.45 -7.06
C VAL A 111 -11.86 0.35 -7.98
N ALA A 112 -10.54 0.25 -8.18
CA ALA A 112 -9.93 -0.77 -9.02
C ALA A 112 -10.10 -2.20 -8.48
N LEU A 113 -9.96 -2.41 -7.16
CA LEU A 113 -10.13 -3.71 -6.49
C LEU A 113 -11.60 -4.14 -6.42
N LEU A 114 -12.52 -3.18 -6.27
CA LEU A 114 -13.96 -3.43 -6.18
C LEU A 114 -14.66 -3.45 -7.54
N ALA A 115 -13.97 -3.05 -8.60
CA ALA A 115 -14.52 -3.11 -9.96
C ALA A 115 -15.02 -4.52 -10.30
N PRO A 116 -16.19 -4.65 -10.97
CA PRO A 116 -16.75 -5.95 -11.34
C PRO A 116 -15.79 -6.80 -12.17
N ALA A 117 -15.03 -6.17 -13.06
CA ALA A 117 -14.07 -6.85 -13.92
C ALA A 117 -12.92 -7.50 -13.10
N THR A 118 -12.38 -6.79 -12.11
CA THR A 118 -11.37 -7.33 -11.18
C THR A 118 -11.95 -8.46 -10.34
N THR A 119 -13.16 -8.26 -9.81
CA THR A 119 -13.85 -9.26 -8.98
C THR A 119 -14.10 -10.56 -9.75
N LYS A 120 -14.62 -10.48 -10.99
CA LYS A 120 -14.82 -11.63 -11.87
C LYS A 120 -13.52 -12.35 -12.19
N ALA A 121 -12.46 -11.60 -12.49
CA ALA A 121 -11.15 -12.19 -12.78
C ALA A 121 -10.58 -12.97 -11.61
N MET A 122 -10.82 -12.54 -10.37
CA MET A 122 -10.30 -13.21 -9.17
C MET A 122 -11.18 -14.38 -8.73
N ILE A 123 -12.51 -14.23 -8.74
CA ILE A 123 -13.42 -15.21 -8.14
C ILE A 123 -13.83 -16.30 -9.15
N GLY A 124 -13.80 -16.00 -10.46
CA GLY A 124 -14.27 -16.90 -11.51
C GLY A 124 -15.79 -17.02 -11.46
N GLU A 125 -16.48 -16.28 -12.32
CA GLU A 125 -17.87 -16.55 -12.69
C GLU A 125 -17.93 -16.94 -14.16
#